data_AF-A0A5C1AGJ6-F1
#
_entry.id   AF-A0A5C1AGJ6-F1
#
_cell.length_a   1.000
_cell.length_b   1.000
_cell.length_c   1.000
_cell.angle_alpha   90.00
_cell.angle_beta   90.00
_cell.angle_gamma   90.00
#
_symmetry.space_group_name_H-M   'P 1'
#
loop_
_entity.id
_entity.type
_entity.pdbx_description
1 polymer ?
#
loop_
_entity_poly.entity_id
_entity_poly.type
_entity_poly.pdbx_seq_one_letter_code
_entity_poly.pdbx_strand_id
1 'polypeptide(L)'
;MTDTPRPYSLRDLPTPAKLVVTCYLIGVGLGYFSALVQLHLQHSSRNGEAMPGLGDVVEIFAGWKKATDEDRGPPRSKLQKLIMGPIEGAAFNGSGTMAPAFFTRDNEGELNEEKYSKQIKADPKRKAVLDAEREGERIALDEWLKLPEDGRKSAYENDNLPLPDALKGKPITPAALTANKTGVRVKLIFNERCARCHKKGEQVEKFPLENVEQIAKYWVPPDKVEIVDGMVRSERQMSIEALTQSTHAHLLSFAMLFSLTGIIFAFTSYPVWFRCIFAPMVVAAQIADVSCWWLARVDGVGPFFAMAIIGTGTLTGIGLLIHIILGTLNMWTGFGRAVMVLLLIGGGAGAVYVGLKVVQPALDVERARAAKKEEPPKADDKAAGQKQAAAPVPAPAAPMAQTSHLEKLIMASRDKNVPFSGDGTMAPAFFEKDKKFKELVAKHPHVEQEREGERLVLQAWLRTPVADRKKSYEADSFPLPLDRTGKPLTPEFLADGKAVKVKSILAARCVTCHGDGGKQDSFPLDTWEGLEAYFNPPK
;
A
#
# COMPACT_ATOMS: atom_id res chain seq x y z
N MET A 1 59.97 4.11 -35.03
CA MET A 1 58.73 3.45 -34.57
C MET A 1 58.22 4.26 -33.39
N THR A 2 57.18 5.07 -33.58
CA THR A 2 56.54 5.80 -32.49
C THR A 2 55.71 4.81 -31.68
N ASP A 3 56.24 4.38 -30.55
CA ASP A 3 55.56 3.51 -29.59
C ASP A 3 54.33 4.26 -29.09
N THR A 4 53.18 3.99 -29.71
CA THR A 4 51.93 4.68 -29.36
C THR A 4 51.41 3.96 -28.12
N PRO A 5 51.34 4.62 -26.95
CA PRO A 5 50.94 3.95 -25.72
C PRO A 5 49.58 3.28 -25.92
N ARG A 6 49.49 1.98 -25.61
CA ARG A 6 48.21 1.27 -25.68
C ARG A 6 47.23 1.97 -24.72
N PRO A 7 46.06 2.40 -25.19
CA PRO A 7 45.11 3.09 -24.32
C PRO A 7 44.67 2.16 -23.19
N TYR A 8 44.70 2.69 -21.97
CA TYR A 8 44.27 1.99 -20.75
C TYR A 8 42.81 1.54 -20.89
N SER A 9 42.57 0.24 -20.68
CA SER A 9 41.25 -0.36 -20.81
C SER A 9 40.78 -0.98 -19.49
N LEU A 10 39.47 -1.18 -19.38
CA LEU A 10 38.80 -1.90 -18.29
C LEU A 10 39.41 -3.28 -18.02
N ARG A 11 40.06 -3.90 -19.02
CA ARG A 11 40.78 -5.18 -18.88
C ARG A 11 42.06 -5.07 -18.06
N ASP A 12 42.67 -3.90 -18.00
CA ASP A 12 43.95 -3.66 -17.33
C ASP A 12 43.76 -3.40 -15.83
N LEU A 13 42.52 -3.33 -15.35
CA LEU A 13 42.20 -3.18 -13.93
C LEU A 13 42.65 -4.38 -13.08
N PRO A 14 43.13 -4.14 -11.84
CA PRO A 14 43.42 -5.21 -10.90
C PRO A 14 42.11 -5.92 -10.48
N THR A 15 42.23 -7.19 -10.11
CA THR A 15 41.07 -8.04 -9.76
C THR A 15 40.12 -7.42 -8.73
N PRO A 16 40.58 -6.79 -7.63
CA PRO A 16 39.69 -6.14 -6.68
C PRO A 16 38.82 -5.05 -7.32
N ALA A 17 39.39 -4.21 -8.19
CA ALA A 17 38.64 -3.18 -8.89
C ALA A 17 37.60 -3.78 -9.86
N LYS A 18 37.96 -4.86 -10.58
CA LYS A 18 37.03 -5.58 -11.46
C LYS A 18 35.83 -6.16 -10.69
N LEU A 19 36.05 -6.67 -9.48
CA LEU A 19 34.98 -7.18 -8.62
C LEU A 19 34.03 -6.06 -8.19
N VAL A 20 34.56 -4.93 -7.72
CA VAL A 20 33.72 -3.76 -7.33
C VAL A 20 32.89 -3.26 -8.50
N VAL A 21 33.50 -3.10 -9.68
CA VAL A 21 32.79 -2.68 -10.90
C VAL A 21 31.71 -3.69 -11.30
N THR A 22 31.99 -4.99 -11.18
CA THR A 22 31.01 -6.05 -11.48
C THR A 22 29.81 -5.98 -10.54
N CYS A 23 30.06 -5.91 -9.22
CA CYS A 23 29.00 -5.80 -8.21
C CYS A 23 28.17 -4.54 -8.41
N TYR A 24 28.81 -3.42 -8.75
CA TYR A 24 28.14 -2.17 -9.08
C TYR A 24 27.20 -2.33 -10.27
N LEU A 25 27.68 -2.85 -11.40
CA LEU A 25 26.87 -3.05 -12.62
C LEU A 25 25.69 -4.01 -12.39
N ILE A 26 25.89 -5.11 -11.66
CA ILE A 26 24.81 -6.04 -11.30
C ILE A 26 23.79 -5.35 -10.37
N GLY A 27 24.27 -4.60 -9.37
CA GLY A 27 23.42 -3.85 -8.44
C GLY A 27 22.55 -2.82 -9.17
N VAL A 28 23.11 -2.09 -10.15
CA VAL A 28 22.35 -1.18 -11.01
C VAL A 28 21.28 -1.94 -11.80
N GLY A 29 21.59 -3.10 -12.37
CA GLY A 29 20.63 -3.92 -13.09
C GLY A 29 19.46 -4.39 -12.21
N LEU A 30 19.74 -4.87 -11.00
CA LEU A 30 18.72 -5.27 -10.03
C LEU A 30 17.86 -4.08 -9.57
N GLY A 31 18.48 -2.93 -9.31
CA GLY A 31 17.78 -1.70 -8.94
C GLY A 31 16.85 -1.22 -10.05
N TYR A 32 17.30 -1.24 -11.31
CA TYR A 32 16.47 -0.88 -12.45
C TYR A 32 15.29 -1.84 -12.64
N PHE A 33 15.49 -3.15 -12.47
CA PHE A 33 14.39 -4.13 -12.49
C PHE A 33 13.36 -3.84 -11.39
N SER A 34 13.81 -3.54 -10.16
CA SER A 34 12.90 -3.16 -9.07
C SER A 34 12.12 -1.87 -9.39
N ALA A 35 12.73 -0.91 -10.08
CA ALA A 35 12.05 0.31 -10.49
C ALA A 35 10.94 0.05 -11.52
N LEU A 36 11.13 -0.91 -12.44
CA LEU A 36 10.08 -1.32 -13.38
C LEU A 36 8.88 -1.96 -12.64
N VAL A 37 9.14 -2.79 -11.63
CA VAL A 37 8.07 -3.37 -10.78
C VAL A 37 7.31 -2.28 -10.05
N GLN A 38 8.02 -1.31 -9.47
CA GLN A 38 7.41 -0.16 -8.80
C GLN A 38 6.54 0.65 -9.78
N LEU A 39 7.01 0.87 -11.01
CA LEU A 39 6.28 1.61 -12.03
C LEU A 39 4.98 0.89 -12.44
N HIS A 40 4.99 -0.45 -12.58
CA HIS A 40 3.77 -1.22 -12.76
C HIS A 40 2.78 -1.02 -11.60
N LEU A 41 3.25 -1.13 -10.35
CA LEU A 41 2.39 -1.01 -9.17
C LEU A 41 1.79 0.39 -8.97
N GLN A 42 2.51 1.44 -9.39
CA GLN A 42 2.09 2.81 -9.20
C GLN A 42 1.24 3.35 -10.36
N HIS A 43 1.61 3.02 -11.60
CA HIS A 43 1.12 3.73 -12.78
C HIS A 43 0.27 2.87 -13.73
N SER A 44 0.22 1.54 -13.56
CA SER A 44 -0.63 0.68 -14.40
C SER A 44 -2.11 0.86 -14.06
N SER A 45 -2.95 0.81 -15.10
CA SER A 45 -4.40 0.67 -14.99
C SER A 45 -4.86 -0.67 -14.37
N ARG A 46 -3.94 -1.59 -14.06
CA ARG A 46 -4.20 -2.92 -13.46
C ARG A 46 -5.18 -3.75 -14.31
N ASN A 47 -5.07 -3.59 -15.62
CA ASN A 47 -5.73 -4.39 -16.64
C ASN A 47 -5.04 -5.75 -16.86
N GLY A 48 -4.02 -6.08 -16.06
CA GLY A 48 -3.20 -7.29 -16.20
C GLY A 48 -2.13 -7.21 -17.29
N GLU A 49 -1.81 -6.00 -17.77
CA GLU A 49 -0.58 -5.75 -18.53
C GLU A 49 0.62 -5.61 -17.58
N ALA A 50 1.77 -6.17 -17.99
CA ALA A 50 2.98 -6.19 -17.16
C ALA A 50 3.58 -4.80 -16.91
N MET A 51 3.28 -3.83 -17.77
CA MET A 51 3.76 -2.45 -17.70
C MET A 51 2.61 -1.50 -18.05
N PRO A 52 2.64 -0.23 -17.62
CA PRO A 52 1.65 0.75 -18.02
C PRO A 52 1.61 0.92 -19.53
N GLY A 53 0.40 0.94 -20.09
CA GLY A 53 0.18 1.13 -21.52
C GLY A 53 0.36 2.59 -21.95
N LEU A 54 0.29 2.83 -23.26
CA LEU A 54 0.32 4.19 -23.84
C LEU A 54 -0.75 5.11 -23.23
N GLY A 55 -1.96 4.58 -23.02
CA GLY A 55 -3.05 5.33 -22.40
C GLY A 55 -2.73 5.77 -20.97
N ASP A 56 -2.12 4.90 -20.16
CA ASP A 56 -1.73 5.22 -18.78
C ASP A 56 -0.68 6.35 -18.73
N VAL A 57 0.32 6.29 -19.61
CA VAL A 57 1.39 7.31 -19.65
C VAL A 57 0.85 8.67 -20.12
N VAL A 58 0.00 8.68 -21.16
CA VAL A 58 -0.69 9.91 -21.61
C VAL A 58 -1.57 10.47 -20.51
N GLU A 59 -2.30 9.62 -19.79
CA GLU A 59 -3.18 10.04 -18.72
C GLU A 59 -2.41 10.65 -17.53
N ILE A 60 -1.28 10.07 -17.13
CA ILE A 60 -0.48 10.52 -15.98
C ILE A 60 0.33 11.78 -16.29
N PHE A 61 0.96 11.86 -17.46
CA PHE A 61 1.87 12.97 -17.77
C PHE A 61 1.18 14.11 -18.53
N ALA A 62 0.32 13.79 -19.51
CA ALA A 62 -0.41 14.81 -20.28
C ALA A 62 -1.79 15.15 -19.70
N GLY A 63 -2.33 14.30 -18.82
CA GLY A 63 -3.62 14.55 -18.18
C GLY A 63 -4.81 14.35 -19.10
N TRP A 64 -4.70 13.46 -20.09
CA TRP A 64 -5.77 13.18 -21.04
C TRP A 64 -6.15 11.71 -21.01
N LYS A 65 -7.45 11.42 -20.97
CA LYS A 65 -8.03 10.08 -21.14
C LYS A 65 -9.10 10.10 -22.21
N LYS A 66 -9.42 8.94 -22.78
CA LYS A 66 -10.60 8.80 -23.65
C LYS A 66 -11.86 9.06 -22.83
N ALA A 67 -12.78 9.85 -23.37
CA ALA A 67 -14.04 10.15 -22.72
C ALA A 67 -14.95 8.92 -22.71
N THR A 68 -15.48 8.59 -21.53
CA THR A 68 -16.48 7.54 -21.34
C THR A 68 -17.89 8.11 -21.38
N ASP A 69 -18.91 7.25 -21.40
CA ASP A 69 -20.31 7.71 -21.31
C ASP A 69 -20.62 8.42 -19.99
N GLU A 70 -19.88 8.09 -18.92
CA GLU A 70 -19.97 8.82 -17.65
C GLU A 70 -19.47 10.25 -17.77
N ASP A 71 -18.40 10.49 -18.55
CA ASP A 71 -17.86 11.84 -18.79
C ASP A 71 -18.80 12.68 -19.68
N ARG A 72 -19.68 12.03 -20.46
CA ARG A 72 -20.73 12.69 -21.25
C ARG A 72 -22.00 12.99 -20.44
N GLY A 73 -22.12 12.41 -19.25
CA GLY A 73 -23.24 12.62 -18.34
C GLY A 73 -23.16 13.95 -17.57
N PRO A 74 -24.07 14.17 -16.62
CA PRO A 74 -24.04 15.36 -15.75
C PRO A 74 -22.68 15.49 -15.03
N PRO A 75 -22.12 16.70 -14.90
CA PRO A 75 -20.85 16.91 -14.21
C PRO A 75 -20.89 16.40 -12.77
N ARG A 76 -19.91 15.58 -12.42
CA ARG A 76 -19.75 15.03 -11.07
C ARG A 76 -18.58 15.67 -10.35
N SER A 77 -18.73 15.89 -9.05
CA SER A 77 -17.63 16.36 -8.21
C SER A 77 -16.56 15.29 -8.03
N LYS A 78 -15.35 15.68 -7.63
CA LYS A 78 -14.25 14.73 -7.41
C LYS A 78 -14.61 13.69 -6.36
N LEU A 79 -15.25 14.13 -5.28
CA LEU A 79 -15.72 13.25 -4.21
C LEU A 79 -16.76 12.24 -4.70
N GLN A 80 -17.71 12.70 -5.53
CA GLN A 80 -18.73 11.84 -6.14
C GLN A 80 -18.10 10.79 -7.05
N LYS A 81 -17.15 11.18 -7.93
CA LYS A 81 -16.41 10.25 -8.80
C LYS A 81 -15.66 9.18 -8.01
N LEU A 82 -15.03 9.56 -6.89
CA LEU A 82 -14.29 8.62 -6.03
C LEU A 82 -15.22 7.66 -5.30
N ILE A 83 -16.33 8.15 -4.72
CA ILE A 83 -17.32 7.30 -4.04
C ILE A 83 -18.00 6.35 -5.04
N MET A 84 -18.36 6.85 -6.22
CA MET A 84 -19.05 6.09 -7.28
C MET A 84 -18.10 5.32 -8.21
N GLY A 85 -16.79 5.36 -7.95
CA GLY A 85 -15.78 4.61 -8.71
C GLY A 85 -15.93 3.09 -8.60
N PRO A 86 -15.19 2.31 -9.39
CA PRO A 86 -15.31 0.85 -9.35
C PRO A 86 -14.86 0.28 -8.00
N ILE A 87 -15.49 -0.81 -7.55
CA ILE A 87 -15.14 -1.51 -6.29
C ILE A 87 -13.75 -2.17 -6.38
N GLU A 88 -13.40 -2.68 -7.55
CA GLU A 88 -12.12 -3.34 -7.83
C GLU A 88 -11.44 -2.76 -9.08
N GLY A 89 -10.14 -3.02 -9.22
CA GLY A 89 -9.34 -2.67 -10.41
C GLY A 89 -8.76 -1.25 -10.40
N ALA A 90 -9.41 -0.28 -9.76
CA ALA A 90 -8.82 1.05 -9.58
C ALA A 90 -8.00 1.16 -8.28
N ALA A 91 -6.96 2.00 -8.30
CA ALA A 91 -6.15 2.28 -7.11
C ALA A 91 -7.01 2.95 -6.01
N PHE A 92 -6.85 2.51 -4.75
CA PHE A 92 -7.54 3.10 -3.61
C PHE A 92 -6.83 4.39 -3.16
N ASN A 93 -7.00 5.47 -3.91
CA ASN A 93 -6.39 6.78 -3.68
C ASN A 93 -7.19 7.90 -4.39
N GLY A 94 -6.73 9.16 -4.26
CA GLY A 94 -7.40 10.35 -4.82
C GLY A 94 -7.43 10.46 -6.36
N SER A 95 -6.87 9.49 -7.08
CA SER A 95 -6.86 9.39 -8.55
C SER A 95 -7.56 8.13 -9.08
N GLY A 96 -8.00 7.24 -8.19
CA GLY A 96 -8.68 5.99 -8.54
C GLY A 96 -10.09 5.91 -7.96
N THR A 97 -10.28 5.17 -6.87
CA THR A 97 -11.60 4.89 -6.27
C THR A 97 -11.56 4.96 -4.74
N MET A 98 -12.68 5.30 -4.12
CA MET A 98 -12.93 5.13 -2.69
C MET A 98 -13.97 4.04 -2.38
N ALA A 99 -14.53 3.37 -3.40
CA ALA A 99 -15.51 2.31 -3.22
C ALA A 99 -15.06 1.21 -2.24
N PRO A 100 -13.79 0.73 -2.22
CA PRO A 100 -13.34 -0.24 -1.22
C PRO A 100 -13.64 0.13 0.24
N ALA A 101 -13.76 1.43 0.57
CA ALA A 101 -14.10 1.88 1.92
C ALA A 101 -15.47 1.39 2.41
N PHE A 102 -16.41 1.15 1.49
CA PHE A 102 -17.74 0.60 1.75
C PHE A 102 -17.74 -0.94 1.82
N PHE A 103 -16.79 -1.58 1.15
CA PHE A 103 -16.72 -3.04 1.01
C PHE A 103 -15.46 -3.60 1.71
N THR A 104 -14.45 -4.00 0.95
CA THR A 104 -13.31 -4.80 1.41
C THR A 104 -12.38 -4.11 2.40
N ARG A 105 -12.43 -2.78 2.48
CA ARG A 105 -11.66 -1.97 3.42
C ARG A 105 -12.53 -1.42 4.55
N ASP A 106 -13.77 -1.86 4.74
CA ASP A 106 -14.62 -1.37 5.83
C ASP A 106 -14.05 -1.65 7.23
N ASN A 107 -14.71 -1.11 8.26
CA ASN A 107 -14.33 -1.36 9.65
C ASN A 107 -15.56 -1.66 10.49
N GLU A 108 -15.34 -2.30 11.63
CA GLU A 108 -16.36 -2.52 12.65
C GLU A 108 -16.74 -1.18 13.27
N GLY A 109 -18.03 -0.95 13.44
CA GLY A 109 -18.60 0.33 13.83
C GLY A 109 -20.12 0.26 13.97
N GLU A 110 -20.75 1.42 14.11
CA GLU A 110 -22.19 1.54 14.20
C GLU A 110 -22.90 1.11 12.91
N LEU A 111 -22.29 1.29 11.74
CA LEU A 111 -22.88 0.81 10.48
C LEU A 111 -22.86 -0.71 10.37
N ASN A 112 -21.84 -1.37 10.93
CA ASN A 112 -21.70 -2.81 10.84
C ASN A 112 -20.88 -3.39 11.99
N GLU A 113 -21.46 -4.38 12.65
CA GLU A 113 -20.85 -5.09 13.79
C GLU A 113 -19.57 -5.84 13.39
N GLU A 114 -19.54 -6.42 12.19
CA GLU A 114 -18.38 -7.11 11.64
C GLU A 114 -17.95 -6.51 10.29
N LYS A 115 -16.67 -6.62 9.96
CA LYS A 115 -16.15 -6.24 8.65
C LYS A 115 -16.81 -7.06 7.54
N TYR A 116 -17.07 -6.43 6.40
CA TYR A 116 -17.58 -7.04 5.18
C TYR A 116 -16.81 -8.31 4.81
N SER A 117 -15.48 -8.28 4.88
CA SER A 117 -14.63 -9.45 4.59
C SER A 117 -14.82 -10.61 5.56
N LYS A 118 -15.10 -10.34 6.84
CA LYS A 118 -15.42 -11.37 7.85
C LYS A 118 -16.82 -11.95 7.61
N GLN A 119 -17.81 -11.09 7.36
CA GLN A 119 -19.19 -11.51 7.12
C GLN A 119 -19.31 -12.43 5.90
N ILE A 120 -18.62 -12.12 4.80
CA ILE A 120 -18.62 -12.96 3.59
C ILE A 120 -17.82 -14.25 3.78
N LYS A 121 -16.77 -14.22 4.60
CA LYS A 121 -16.02 -15.44 4.92
C LYS A 121 -16.86 -16.39 5.78
N ALA A 122 -17.65 -15.85 6.71
CA ALA A 122 -18.55 -16.61 7.56
C ALA A 122 -19.76 -17.16 6.79
N ASP A 123 -20.38 -16.34 5.93
CA ASP A 123 -21.47 -16.74 5.05
C ASP A 123 -21.32 -16.13 3.64
N PRO A 124 -20.73 -16.88 2.70
CA PRO A 124 -20.56 -16.41 1.32
C PRO A 124 -21.87 -16.05 0.62
N LYS A 125 -23.01 -16.62 1.04
CA LYS A 125 -24.33 -16.34 0.42
C LYS A 125 -24.84 -14.94 0.75
N ARG A 126 -24.36 -14.33 1.85
CA ARG A 126 -24.70 -12.94 2.20
C ARG A 126 -24.05 -11.90 1.31
N LYS A 127 -23.07 -12.27 0.49
CA LYS A 127 -22.33 -11.32 -0.36
C LYS A 127 -23.27 -10.46 -1.20
N ALA A 128 -24.24 -11.04 -1.89
CA ALA A 128 -25.15 -10.28 -2.76
C ALA A 128 -26.00 -9.27 -1.97
N VAL A 129 -26.44 -9.63 -0.76
CA VAL A 129 -27.22 -8.75 0.12
C VAL A 129 -26.36 -7.62 0.66
N LEU A 130 -25.16 -7.94 1.16
CA LEU A 130 -24.21 -6.95 1.65
C LEU A 130 -23.79 -5.99 0.54
N ASP A 131 -23.54 -6.51 -0.67
CA ASP A 131 -23.20 -5.68 -1.82
C ASP A 131 -24.30 -4.66 -2.13
N ALA A 132 -25.55 -5.12 -2.13
CA ALA A 132 -26.70 -4.25 -2.36
C ALA A 132 -26.86 -3.20 -1.24
N GLU A 133 -26.65 -3.58 0.02
CA GLU A 133 -26.70 -2.64 1.15
C GLU A 133 -25.61 -1.56 1.07
N ARG A 134 -24.37 -1.96 0.75
CA ARG A 134 -23.24 -1.03 0.58
C ARG A 134 -23.39 -0.14 -0.64
N GLU A 135 -23.99 -0.64 -1.71
CA GLU A 135 -24.35 0.19 -2.85
C GLU A 135 -25.43 1.20 -2.50
N GLY A 136 -26.39 0.82 -1.65
CA GLY A 136 -27.37 1.75 -1.07
C GLY A 136 -26.71 2.91 -0.32
N GLU A 137 -25.66 2.64 0.47
CA GLU A 137 -24.90 3.71 1.15
C GLU A 137 -24.25 4.67 0.14
N ARG A 138 -23.65 4.14 -0.93
CA ARG A 138 -22.99 4.95 -1.98
C ARG A 138 -23.99 5.81 -2.74
N ILE A 139 -25.14 5.25 -3.10
CA ILE A 139 -26.25 5.98 -3.74
C ILE A 139 -26.75 7.09 -2.79
N ALA A 140 -26.84 6.84 -1.48
CA ALA A 140 -27.25 7.87 -0.53
C ALA A 140 -26.30 9.07 -0.55
N LEU A 141 -24.99 8.81 -0.56
CA LEU A 141 -23.99 9.87 -0.65
C LEU A 141 -24.00 10.57 -2.01
N ASP A 142 -24.24 9.84 -3.10
CA ASP A 142 -24.40 10.39 -4.44
C ASP A 142 -25.58 11.38 -4.51
N GLU A 143 -26.73 11.01 -3.96
CA GLU A 143 -27.92 11.86 -3.87
C GLU A 143 -27.70 13.06 -2.94
N TRP A 144 -27.04 12.85 -1.79
CA TRP A 144 -26.64 13.95 -0.93
C TRP A 144 -25.75 14.96 -1.67
N LEU A 145 -24.77 14.50 -2.45
CA LEU A 145 -23.86 15.39 -3.20
C LEU A 145 -24.55 16.20 -4.31
N LYS A 146 -25.74 15.79 -4.76
CA LYS A 146 -26.56 16.52 -5.74
C LYS A 146 -27.40 17.64 -5.14
N LEU A 147 -27.56 17.67 -3.80
CA LEU A 147 -28.31 18.73 -3.14
C LEU A 147 -27.61 20.10 -3.31
N PRO A 148 -28.36 21.21 -3.30
CA PRO A 148 -27.80 22.54 -3.12
C PRO A 148 -26.89 22.60 -1.88
N GLU A 149 -25.93 23.53 -1.84
CA GLU A 149 -24.95 23.61 -0.75
C GLU A 149 -25.60 23.67 0.64
N ASP A 150 -26.63 24.50 0.81
CA ASP A 150 -27.35 24.62 2.09
C ASP A 150 -28.05 23.31 2.47
N GLY A 151 -28.61 22.60 1.48
CA GLY A 151 -29.20 21.27 1.67
C GLY A 151 -28.16 20.24 2.09
N ARG A 152 -26.96 20.28 1.50
CA ARG A 152 -25.84 19.39 1.86
C ARG A 152 -25.38 19.60 3.29
N LYS A 153 -25.14 20.86 3.67
CA LYS A 153 -24.73 21.24 5.03
C LYS A 153 -25.77 20.83 6.05
N SER A 154 -27.03 21.16 5.80
CA SER A 154 -28.13 20.82 6.70
C SER A 154 -28.31 19.30 6.87
N ALA A 155 -28.29 18.53 5.77
CA ALA A 155 -28.42 17.08 5.83
C ALA A 155 -27.24 16.40 6.56
N TYR A 156 -26.02 16.95 6.40
CA TYR A 156 -24.85 16.45 7.11
C TYR A 156 -24.93 16.77 8.60
N GLU A 157 -25.15 18.03 8.97
CA GLU A 157 -25.14 18.43 10.39
C GLU A 157 -26.27 17.79 11.20
N ASN A 158 -27.45 17.62 10.58
CA ASN A 158 -28.58 16.94 11.21
C ASN A 158 -28.48 15.40 11.11
N ASP A 159 -27.44 14.87 10.46
CA ASP A 159 -27.26 13.44 10.13
C ASP A 159 -28.55 12.81 9.55
N ASN A 160 -29.18 13.55 8.64
CA ASN A 160 -30.49 13.20 8.10
C ASN A 160 -30.67 13.77 6.69
N LEU A 161 -30.48 12.90 5.71
CA LEU A 161 -30.93 13.09 4.34
C LEU A 161 -32.34 12.47 4.19
N PRO A 162 -33.39 13.24 3.87
CA PRO A 162 -34.70 12.66 3.55
C PRO A 162 -34.56 11.56 2.50
N LEU A 163 -35.24 10.43 2.71
CA LEU A 163 -35.01 9.22 1.91
C LEU A 163 -35.12 9.52 0.40
N PRO A 164 -34.01 9.47 -0.36
CA PRO A 164 -34.01 9.81 -1.77
C PRO A 164 -34.86 8.85 -2.60
N ASP A 165 -35.48 9.34 -3.67
CA ASP A 165 -36.25 8.50 -4.61
C ASP A 165 -35.40 7.37 -5.19
N ALA A 166 -34.12 7.65 -5.44
CA ALA A 166 -33.15 6.66 -5.94
C ALA A 166 -32.96 5.46 -5.00
N LEU A 167 -33.30 5.58 -3.71
CA LEU A 167 -33.20 4.52 -2.71
C LEU A 167 -34.52 3.82 -2.39
N LYS A 168 -35.65 4.25 -2.96
CA LYS A 168 -36.94 3.59 -2.73
C LYS A 168 -36.89 2.14 -3.23
N GLY A 169 -37.15 1.21 -2.33
CA GLY A 169 -37.13 -0.23 -2.62
C GLY A 169 -35.73 -0.84 -2.80
N LYS A 170 -34.65 -0.07 -2.59
CA LYS A 170 -33.27 -0.60 -2.61
C LYS A 170 -32.80 -0.91 -1.19
N PRO A 171 -32.05 -2.02 -1.00
CA PRO A 171 -31.39 -2.28 0.28
C PRO A 171 -30.39 -1.18 0.62
N ILE A 172 -30.30 -0.86 1.90
CA ILE A 172 -29.24 -0.04 2.49
C ILE A 172 -28.94 -0.63 3.85
N THR A 173 -27.70 -0.50 4.32
CA THR A 173 -27.31 -0.96 5.65
C THR A 173 -28.28 -0.39 6.70
N PRO A 174 -28.92 -1.23 7.55
CA PRO A 174 -30.00 -0.78 8.42
C PRO A 174 -29.62 0.35 9.36
N ALA A 175 -28.39 0.33 9.89
CA ALA A 175 -27.86 1.40 10.72
C ALA A 175 -27.57 2.68 9.92
N ALA A 176 -27.54 2.67 8.59
CA ALA A 176 -27.46 3.90 7.83
C ALA A 176 -28.80 4.68 7.80
N LEU A 177 -29.91 4.08 8.25
CA LEU A 177 -31.21 4.75 8.29
C LEU A 177 -31.43 5.48 9.62
N THR A 178 -32.22 6.55 9.58
CA THR A 178 -32.75 7.19 10.80
C THR A 178 -33.65 6.20 11.57
N ALA A 179 -33.85 6.42 12.87
CA ALA A 179 -34.65 5.52 13.71
C ALA A 179 -36.09 5.29 13.18
N ASN A 180 -36.68 6.31 12.55
CA ASN A 180 -38.01 6.24 11.93
C ASN A 180 -37.99 5.77 10.45
N LYS A 181 -36.80 5.47 9.90
CA LYS A 181 -36.57 5.03 8.51
C LYS A 181 -37.09 5.99 7.43
N THR A 182 -37.26 7.28 7.76
CA THR A 182 -37.69 8.31 6.79
C THR A 182 -36.50 9.04 6.16
N GLY A 183 -35.27 8.76 6.62
CA GLY A 183 -34.06 9.38 6.10
C GLY A 183 -32.82 8.51 6.29
N VAL A 184 -31.70 9.01 5.77
CA VAL A 184 -30.38 8.37 5.78
C VAL A 184 -29.40 9.22 6.58
N ARG A 185 -28.61 8.55 7.43
CA ARG A 185 -27.57 9.11 8.30
C ARG A 185 -26.28 9.36 7.53
N VAL A 186 -26.24 10.45 6.77
CA VAL A 186 -25.11 10.78 5.89
C VAL A 186 -23.81 11.04 6.64
N LYS A 187 -23.87 11.75 7.79
CA LYS A 187 -22.70 12.05 8.61
C LYS A 187 -22.16 10.77 9.24
N LEU A 188 -23.02 9.84 9.65
CA LEU A 188 -22.58 8.51 10.09
C LEU A 188 -21.86 7.76 8.96
N ILE A 189 -22.45 7.66 7.77
CA ILE A 189 -21.81 7.01 6.61
C ILE A 189 -20.45 7.65 6.33
N PHE A 190 -20.36 8.98 6.26
CA PHE A 190 -19.09 9.66 5.99
C PHE A 190 -18.04 9.38 7.06
N ASN A 191 -18.43 9.42 8.33
CA ASN A 191 -17.49 9.24 9.44
C ASN A 191 -16.88 7.83 9.45
N GLU A 192 -17.72 6.80 9.25
CA GLU A 192 -17.25 5.42 9.31
C GLU A 192 -16.58 4.94 8.02
N ARG A 193 -17.00 5.45 6.86
CA ARG A 193 -16.42 5.05 5.58
C ARG A 193 -15.18 5.87 5.24
N CYS A 194 -15.25 7.19 5.42
CA CYS A 194 -14.26 8.14 4.92
C CYS A 194 -13.39 8.74 6.04
N ALA A 195 -13.99 9.41 7.03
CA ALA A 195 -13.25 10.22 8.01
C ALA A 195 -12.21 9.41 8.79
N ARG A 196 -12.47 8.12 9.04
CA ARG A 196 -11.51 7.21 9.70
C ARG A 196 -10.09 7.17 9.10
N CYS A 197 -9.93 7.41 7.79
CA CYS A 197 -8.61 7.43 7.13
C CYS A 197 -8.15 8.86 6.83
N HIS A 198 -9.10 9.79 6.75
CA HIS A 198 -8.86 11.18 6.38
C HIS A 198 -8.73 12.10 7.60
N LYS A 199 -8.95 11.62 8.82
CA LYS A 199 -8.77 12.40 10.04
C LYS A 199 -7.31 12.69 10.34
N LYS A 200 -7.08 13.74 11.13
CA LYS A 200 -5.75 14.11 11.61
C LYS A 200 -5.04 12.91 12.29
N GLY A 201 -3.78 12.68 11.93
CA GLY A 201 -2.95 11.60 12.43
C GLY A 201 -3.09 10.27 11.67
N GLU A 202 -3.88 10.22 10.60
CA GLU A 202 -4.05 9.03 9.76
C GLU A 202 -3.32 9.17 8.41
N GLN A 203 -3.19 8.05 7.69
CA GLN A 203 -2.36 7.94 6.47
C GLN A 203 -2.70 8.95 5.36
N VAL A 204 -3.93 9.49 5.36
CA VAL A 204 -4.41 10.39 4.31
C VAL A 204 -4.86 11.74 4.86
N GLU A 205 -4.37 12.14 6.05
CA GLU A 205 -4.70 13.41 6.73
C GLU A 205 -4.50 14.67 5.87
N LYS A 206 -3.61 14.61 4.87
CA LYS A 206 -3.40 15.69 3.89
C LYS A 206 -4.65 16.05 3.09
N PHE A 207 -5.64 15.17 3.06
CA PHE A 207 -6.95 15.38 2.44
C PHE A 207 -8.04 15.21 3.51
N PRO A 208 -8.21 16.15 4.45
CA PRO A 208 -9.07 15.91 5.59
C PRO A 208 -10.55 15.87 5.18
N LEU A 209 -11.36 15.03 5.86
CA LEU A 209 -12.79 14.79 5.58
C LEU A 209 -13.60 14.54 6.88
N GLU A 210 -13.23 15.18 7.99
CA GLU A 210 -13.84 15.00 9.32
C GLU A 210 -15.07 15.88 9.57
N ASN A 211 -15.20 16.96 8.80
CA ASN A 211 -16.30 17.90 8.93
C ASN A 211 -16.73 18.44 7.57
N VAL A 212 -17.87 19.12 7.57
CA VAL A 212 -18.50 19.59 6.34
C VAL A 212 -17.64 20.62 5.61
N GLU A 213 -16.87 21.46 6.32
CA GLU A 213 -15.99 22.47 5.72
C GLU A 213 -14.83 21.83 4.96
N GLN A 214 -14.30 20.73 5.50
CA GLN A 214 -13.25 19.94 4.86
C GLN A 214 -13.80 19.18 3.65
N ILE A 215 -14.99 18.58 3.77
CA ILE A 215 -15.66 17.88 2.67
C ILE A 215 -16.04 18.85 1.54
N ALA A 216 -16.42 20.08 1.88
CA ALA A 216 -16.89 21.08 0.93
C ALA A 216 -15.87 21.43 -0.16
N LYS A 217 -14.58 21.20 0.09
CA LYS A 217 -13.50 21.41 -0.89
C LYS A 217 -13.58 20.46 -2.09
N TYR A 218 -14.31 19.35 -1.99
CA TYR A 218 -14.29 18.27 -2.99
C TYR A 218 -15.65 17.95 -3.61
N TRP A 219 -16.72 18.58 -3.13
CA TRP A 219 -18.10 18.28 -3.55
C TRP A 219 -18.65 19.22 -4.63
N VAL A 220 -17.86 20.17 -5.12
CA VAL A 220 -18.26 21.08 -6.19
C VAL A 220 -17.97 20.40 -7.53
N PRO A 221 -18.98 20.09 -8.36
CA PRO A 221 -18.76 19.61 -9.71
C PRO A 221 -18.22 20.75 -10.59
N PRO A 222 -17.45 20.45 -11.65
CA PRO A 222 -17.10 21.46 -12.65
C PRO A 222 -18.35 21.93 -13.40
N ASP A 223 -18.38 23.19 -13.82
CA ASP A 223 -19.52 23.77 -14.55
C ASP A 223 -19.81 23.03 -15.87
N LYS A 224 -18.76 22.58 -16.54
CA LYS A 224 -18.82 21.79 -17.77
C LYS A 224 -17.65 20.81 -17.84
N VAL A 225 -17.90 19.66 -18.44
CA VAL A 225 -16.86 18.70 -18.82
C VAL A 225 -16.56 18.94 -20.30
N GLU A 226 -15.37 19.46 -20.60
CA GLU A 226 -14.95 19.70 -21.98
C GLU A 226 -14.38 18.42 -22.59
N ILE A 227 -14.99 17.97 -23.69
CA ILE A 227 -14.51 16.84 -24.49
C ILE A 227 -13.96 17.41 -25.80
N VAL A 228 -12.67 17.18 -26.04
CA VAL A 228 -11.96 17.62 -27.24
C VAL A 228 -11.46 16.37 -27.96
N ASP A 229 -11.87 16.17 -29.21
CA ASP A 229 -11.49 15.01 -30.04
C ASP A 229 -11.74 13.65 -29.35
N GLY A 230 -12.83 13.53 -28.60
CA GLY A 230 -13.17 12.31 -27.85
C GLY A 230 -12.30 12.06 -26.62
N MET A 231 -11.45 13.02 -26.23
CA MET A 231 -10.66 12.99 -25.00
C MET A 231 -11.19 14.00 -23.97
N VAL A 232 -10.94 13.72 -22.71
CA VAL A 232 -11.30 14.56 -21.56
C VAL A 232 -10.11 14.66 -20.62
N ARG A 233 -10.04 15.77 -19.86
CA ARG A 233 -9.04 15.94 -18.80
C ARG A 233 -9.16 14.83 -17.75
N SER A 234 -8.04 14.23 -17.41
CA SER A 234 -7.95 13.22 -16.36
C SER A 234 -7.47 13.80 -15.03
N GLU A 235 -8.07 13.30 -13.96
CA GLU A 235 -7.67 13.56 -12.57
C GLU A 235 -6.44 12.75 -12.14
N ARG A 236 -5.98 11.79 -12.97
CA ARG A 236 -4.76 10.99 -12.73
C ARG A 236 -3.47 11.73 -13.10
N GLN A 237 -3.56 12.95 -13.63
CA GLN A 237 -2.38 13.72 -13.97
C GLN A 237 -1.51 13.95 -12.73
N MET A 238 -0.21 13.69 -12.84
CA MET A 238 0.73 13.92 -11.75
C MET A 238 0.82 15.42 -11.43
N SER A 239 0.69 15.77 -10.14
CA SER A 239 0.77 17.16 -9.68
C SER A 239 2.14 17.78 -9.98
N ILE A 240 2.21 19.11 -10.00
CA ILE A 240 3.45 19.84 -10.28
C ILE A 240 4.50 19.57 -9.19
N GLU A 241 4.07 19.47 -7.94
CA GLU A 241 4.94 19.17 -6.79
C GLU A 241 5.51 17.75 -6.91
N ALA A 242 4.66 16.76 -7.20
CA ALA A 242 5.07 15.37 -7.39
C ALA A 242 6.03 15.24 -8.58
N LEU A 243 5.75 15.93 -9.68
CA LEU A 243 6.65 15.99 -10.83
C LEU A 243 7.98 16.64 -10.48
N THR A 244 7.98 17.76 -9.75
CA THR A 244 9.19 18.50 -9.39
C THR A 244 10.06 17.65 -8.46
N GLN A 245 9.46 17.02 -7.46
CA GLN A 245 10.14 16.10 -6.55
C GLN A 245 10.72 14.90 -7.32
N SER A 246 9.93 14.30 -8.22
CA SER A 246 10.38 13.20 -9.05
C SER A 246 11.52 13.62 -9.97
N THR A 247 11.41 14.78 -10.63
CA THR A 247 12.45 15.36 -11.50
C THR A 247 13.75 15.57 -10.73
N HIS A 248 13.69 16.18 -9.53
CA HIS A 248 14.87 16.39 -8.70
C HIS A 248 15.55 15.06 -8.33
N ALA A 249 14.77 14.09 -7.81
CA ALA A 249 15.29 12.80 -7.40
C ALA A 249 15.88 12.00 -8.57
N HIS A 250 15.14 11.88 -9.68
CA HIS A 250 15.55 11.04 -10.80
C HIS A 250 16.67 11.71 -11.62
N LEU A 251 16.58 13.01 -11.91
CA LEU A 251 17.62 13.67 -12.70
C LEU A 251 18.96 13.71 -11.95
N LEU A 252 18.96 14.05 -10.65
CA LEU A 252 20.20 14.12 -9.87
C LEU A 252 20.81 12.73 -9.65
N SER A 253 20.04 11.77 -9.12
CA SER A 253 20.57 10.45 -8.79
C SER A 253 20.93 9.65 -10.04
N PHE A 254 20.14 9.72 -11.12
CA PHE A 254 20.44 8.99 -12.35
C PHE A 254 21.52 9.64 -13.20
N ALA A 255 21.67 10.97 -13.18
CA ALA A 255 22.82 11.60 -13.83
C ALA A 255 24.13 11.04 -13.24
N MET A 256 24.24 10.91 -11.92
CA MET A 256 25.43 10.32 -11.29
C MET A 256 25.56 8.83 -11.59
N LEU A 257 24.51 8.06 -11.32
CA LEU A 257 24.53 6.59 -11.42
C LEU A 257 24.69 6.13 -12.87
N PHE A 258 23.91 6.65 -13.82
CA PHE A 258 24.02 6.25 -15.22
C PHE A 258 25.29 6.79 -15.88
N SER A 259 25.77 7.98 -15.51
CA SER A 259 27.08 8.45 -16.00
C SER A 259 28.20 7.51 -15.58
N LEU A 260 28.18 6.98 -14.35
CA LEU A 260 29.20 6.04 -13.91
C LEU A 260 29.15 4.73 -14.72
N THR A 261 27.96 4.19 -15.04
CA THR A 261 27.85 3.04 -15.95
C THR A 261 28.41 3.35 -17.35
N GLY A 262 28.11 4.53 -17.88
CA GLY A 262 28.60 5.00 -19.17
C GLY A 262 30.11 5.21 -19.19
N ILE A 263 30.69 5.76 -18.13
CA ILE A 263 32.14 5.92 -17.95
C ILE A 263 32.80 4.55 -17.92
N ILE A 264 32.31 3.61 -17.11
CA ILE A 264 32.82 2.22 -17.08
C ILE A 264 32.81 1.62 -18.50
N PHE A 265 31.71 1.82 -19.23
CA PHE A 265 31.59 1.36 -20.61
C PHE A 265 32.54 2.08 -21.58
N ALA A 266 32.80 3.36 -21.39
CA ALA A 266 33.74 4.15 -22.19
C ALA A 266 35.19 3.67 -22.06
N PHE A 267 35.55 2.99 -20.96
CA PHE A 267 36.87 2.36 -20.78
C PHE A 267 36.98 0.95 -21.37
N THR A 268 35.93 0.43 -22.02
CA THR A 268 36.00 -0.88 -22.68
C THR A 268 36.93 -0.88 -23.89
N SER A 269 37.31 -2.06 -24.37
CA SER A 269 38.19 -2.21 -25.55
C SER A 269 37.43 -2.21 -26.88
N TYR A 270 36.14 -1.85 -26.87
CA TYR A 270 35.33 -1.74 -28.09
C TYR A 270 35.79 -0.56 -28.97
N PRO A 271 35.46 -0.56 -30.28
CA PRO A 271 35.79 0.54 -31.19
C PRO A 271 35.33 1.90 -30.66
N VAL A 272 36.10 2.96 -30.95
CA VAL A 272 35.83 4.33 -30.45
C VAL A 272 34.42 4.80 -30.82
N TRP A 273 34.02 4.64 -32.08
CA TRP A 273 32.68 5.05 -32.54
C TRP A 273 31.56 4.39 -31.74
N PHE A 274 31.73 3.11 -31.37
CA PHE A 274 30.75 2.35 -30.61
C PHE A 274 30.63 2.90 -29.19
N ARG A 275 31.77 3.17 -28.54
CA ARG A 275 31.78 3.79 -27.20
C ARG A 275 31.20 5.21 -27.22
N CYS A 276 31.51 6.01 -28.23
CA CYS A 276 30.97 7.37 -28.36
C CYS A 276 29.44 7.40 -28.52
N ILE A 277 28.83 6.36 -29.10
CA ILE A 277 27.38 6.25 -29.23
C ILE A 277 26.76 5.72 -27.94
N PHE A 278 27.22 4.54 -27.48
CA PHE A 278 26.52 3.82 -26.42
C PHE A 278 26.87 4.32 -25.01
N ALA A 279 28.11 4.74 -24.73
CA ALA A 279 28.48 5.22 -23.40
C ALA A 279 27.62 6.40 -22.88
N PRO A 280 27.35 7.46 -23.67
CA PRO A 280 26.49 8.55 -23.22
C PRO A 280 24.98 8.25 -23.37
N MET A 281 24.60 7.18 -24.10
CA MET A 281 23.22 6.91 -24.51
C MET A 281 22.24 6.90 -23.34
N VAL A 282 22.58 6.24 -22.24
CA VAL A 282 21.68 6.10 -21.09
C VAL A 282 21.39 7.45 -20.44
N VAL A 283 22.41 8.28 -20.26
CA VAL A 283 22.25 9.62 -19.67
C VAL A 283 21.49 10.54 -20.62
N ALA A 284 21.81 10.51 -21.91
CA ALA A 284 21.11 11.30 -22.91
C ALA A 284 19.63 10.91 -23.02
N ALA A 285 19.33 9.61 -23.05
CA ALA A 285 17.96 9.09 -23.06
C ALA A 285 17.21 9.48 -21.79
N GLN A 286 17.84 9.42 -20.61
CA GLN A 286 17.22 9.82 -19.35
C GLN A 286 16.92 11.33 -19.28
N ILE A 287 17.82 12.18 -19.79
CA ILE A 287 17.57 13.63 -19.87
C ILE A 287 16.39 13.91 -20.81
N ALA A 288 16.35 13.24 -21.96
CA ALA A 288 15.23 13.34 -22.89
C ALA A 288 13.92 12.85 -22.24
N ASP A 289 13.96 11.75 -21.49
CA ASP A 289 12.83 11.18 -20.77
C ASP A 289 12.22 12.18 -19.78
N VAL A 290 13.03 12.73 -18.88
CA VAL A 290 12.61 13.73 -17.89
C VAL A 290 12.11 15.00 -18.58
N SER A 291 12.73 15.41 -19.68
CA SER A 291 12.25 16.55 -20.48
C SER A 291 10.86 16.29 -21.06
N CYS A 292 10.61 15.07 -21.56
CA CYS A 292 9.29 14.66 -22.05
C CYS A 292 8.23 14.69 -20.95
N TRP A 293 8.58 14.44 -19.68
CA TRP A 293 7.61 14.56 -18.58
C TRP A 293 7.04 15.97 -18.44
N TRP A 294 7.88 16.99 -18.64
CA TRP A 294 7.47 18.39 -18.59
C TRP A 294 6.76 18.81 -19.87
N LEU A 295 7.31 18.45 -21.03
CA LEU A 295 6.73 18.77 -22.34
C LEU A 295 5.37 18.10 -22.56
N ALA A 296 5.10 16.96 -21.90
CA ALA A 296 3.80 16.30 -21.92
C ALA A 296 2.65 17.17 -21.42
N ARG A 297 2.93 18.24 -20.67
CA ARG A 297 1.91 19.17 -20.16
C ARG A 297 1.55 20.30 -21.14
N VAL A 298 2.29 20.44 -22.24
CA VAL A 298 2.01 21.49 -23.23
C VAL A 298 0.71 21.16 -23.95
N ASP A 299 -0.23 22.10 -24.00
CA ASP A 299 -1.51 21.88 -24.65
C ASP A 299 -1.34 21.57 -26.16
N GLY A 300 -2.18 20.68 -26.68
CA GLY A 300 -2.11 20.20 -28.06
C GLY A 300 -1.03 19.13 -28.31
N VAL A 301 0.24 19.44 -28.03
CA VAL A 301 1.37 18.53 -28.34
C VAL A 301 1.75 17.57 -27.22
N GLY A 302 1.26 17.81 -26.00
CA GLY A 302 1.59 17.05 -24.80
C GLY A 302 1.45 15.53 -24.92
N PRO A 303 0.35 14.98 -25.49
CA PRO A 303 0.21 13.54 -25.67
C PRO A 303 1.35 12.90 -26.48
N PHE A 304 1.93 13.59 -27.46
CA PHE A 304 3.08 13.06 -28.23
C PHE A 304 4.33 12.93 -27.36
N PHE A 305 4.61 13.92 -26.51
CA PHE A 305 5.72 13.84 -25.57
C PHE A 305 5.48 12.78 -24.50
N ALA A 306 4.23 12.59 -24.05
CA ALA A 306 3.92 11.50 -23.13
C ALA A 306 4.18 10.12 -23.76
N MET A 307 3.81 9.91 -25.02
CA MET A 307 4.15 8.67 -25.73
C MET A 307 5.67 8.48 -25.90
N ALA A 308 6.42 9.57 -26.10
CA ALA A 308 7.87 9.52 -26.23
C ALA A 308 8.57 8.97 -24.96
N ILE A 309 7.98 9.14 -23.77
CA ILE A 309 8.49 8.61 -22.49
C ILE A 309 8.72 7.09 -22.55
N ILE A 310 7.82 6.34 -23.21
CA ILE A 310 7.99 4.89 -23.36
C ILE A 310 9.23 4.60 -24.22
N GLY A 311 9.44 5.36 -25.28
CA GLY A 311 10.59 5.23 -26.16
C GLY A 311 11.91 5.57 -25.46
N THR A 312 11.97 6.70 -24.76
CA THR A 312 13.15 7.14 -24.01
C THR A 312 13.46 6.21 -22.84
N GLY A 313 12.46 5.78 -22.07
CA GLY A 313 12.61 4.78 -21.02
C GLY A 313 13.11 3.43 -21.55
N THR A 314 12.59 2.97 -22.69
CA THR A 314 13.08 1.74 -23.35
C THR A 314 14.54 1.87 -23.79
N LEU A 315 14.91 3.03 -24.37
CA LEU A 315 16.29 3.30 -24.78
C LEU A 315 17.24 3.31 -23.56
N THR A 316 16.82 3.90 -22.44
CA THR A 316 17.54 3.85 -21.17
C THR A 316 17.76 2.41 -20.71
N GLY A 317 16.71 1.58 -20.71
CA GLY A 317 16.79 0.17 -20.31
C GLY A 317 17.73 -0.65 -21.20
N ILE A 318 17.63 -0.49 -22.52
CA ILE A 318 18.53 -1.16 -23.49
C ILE A 318 19.97 -0.69 -23.30
N GLY A 319 20.20 0.62 -23.16
CA GLY A 319 21.53 1.18 -22.94
C GLY A 319 22.17 0.65 -21.65
N LEU A 320 21.40 0.54 -20.56
CA LEU A 320 21.88 -0.06 -19.31
C LEU A 320 22.23 -1.54 -19.49
N LEU A 321 21.39 -2.30 -20.19
CA LEU A 321 21.65 -3.70 -20.48
C LEU A 321 22.94 -3.87 -21.31
N ILE A 322 23.18 -3.00 -22.29
CA ILE A 322 24.43 -2.92 -23.04
C ILE A 322 25.60 -2.62 -22.10
N HIS A 323 25.52 -1.59 -21.26
CA HIS A 323 26.58 -1.23 -20.32
C HIS A 323 26.93 -2.39 -19.37
N ILE A 324 25.92 -3.06 -18.82
CA ILE A 324 26.10 -4.15 -17.86
C ILE A 324 26.68 -5.39 -18.55
N ILE A 325 26.04 -5.89 -19.61
CA ILE A 325 26.44 -7.15 -20.26
C ILE A 325 27.76 -6.95 -20.99
N LEU A 326 27.84 -6.00 -21.92
CA LEU A 326 29.02 -5.84 -22.74
C LEU A 326 30.20 -5.27 -21.93
N GLY A 327 29.93 -4.46 -20.90
CA GLY A 327 30.95 -3.97 -19.98
C GLY A 327 31.59 -5.09 -19.15
N THR A 328 30.78 -5.93 -18.50
CA THR A 328 31.28 -7.06 -17.70
C THR A 328 31.99 -8.12 -18.56
N LEU A 329 31.43 -8.47 -19.73
CA LEU A 329 32.06 -9.43 -20.65
C LEU A 329 33.36 -8.90 -21.26
N ASN A 330 33.47 -7.58 -21.49
CA ASN A 330 34.71 -6.98 -21.93
C ASN A 330 35.77 -6.98 -20.82
N MET A 331 35.37 -6.69 -19.58
CA MET A 331 36.25 -6.58 -18.41
C MET A 331 36.91 -7.92 -18.05
N TRP A 332 36.16 -9.01 -18.10
CA TRP A 332 36.64 -10.35 -17.79
C TRP A 332 37.06 -11.12 -19.04
N THR A 333 38.14 -11.89 -18.94
CA THR A 333 38.68 -12.78 -19.99
C THR A 333 38.86 -14.20 -19.46
N GLY A 334 38.91 -15.19 -20.35
CA GLY A 334 39.12 -16.60 -19.97
C GLY A 334 38.09 -17.09 -18.96
N PHE A 335 38.56 -17.67 -17.86
CA PHE A 335 37.71 -18.24 -16.80
C PHE A 335 36.72 -17.24 -16.22
N GLY A 336 37.13 -15.99 -15.94
CA GLY A 336 36.23 -14.98 -15.37
C GLY A 336 35.07 -14.62 -16.31
N ARG A 337 35.31 -14.66 -17.64
CA ARG A 337 34.24 -14.46 -18.63
C ARG A 337 33.24 -15.62 -18.60
N ALA A 338 33.72 -16.85 -18.48
CA ALA A 338 32.84 -18.02 -18.38
C ALA A 338 31.96 -17.94 -17.14
N VAL A 339 32.53 -17.58 -15.99
CA VAL A 339 31.76 -17.32 -14.75
C VAL A 339 30.70 -16.24 -14.97
N MET A 340 31.04 -15.16 -15.66
CA MET A 340 30.10 -14.07 -15.91
C MET A 340 28.96 -14.46 -16.85
N VAL A 341 29.25 -15.22 -17.90
CA VAL A 341 28.22 -15.77 -18.79
C VAL A 341 27.27 -16.68 -18.01
N LEU A 342 27.79 -17.57 -17.16
CA LEU A 342 26.96 -18.44 -16.33
C LEU A 342 26.09 -17.66 -15.34
N LEU A 343 26.62 -16.60 -14.72
CA LEU A 343 25.86 -15.72 -13.83
C LEU A 343 24.75 -14.98 -14.56
N LEU A 344 25.01 -14.45 -15.77
CA LEU A 344 24.01 -13.77 -16.59
C LEU A 344 22.92 -14.75 -17.05
N ILE A 345 23.28 -15.97 -17.46
CA ILE A 345 22.31 -17.02 -17.81
C ILE A 345 21.47 -17.39 -16.59
N GLY A 346 22.10 -17.62 -15.43
CA GLY A 346 21.40 -17.93 -14.18
C GLY A 346 20.45 -16.83 -13.74
N GLY A 347 20.89 -15.56 -13.82
CA GLY A 347 20.06 -14.39 -13.54
C GLY A 347 18.89 -14.27 -14.51
N GLY A 348 19.12 -14.47 -15.82
CA GLY A 348 18.07 -14.49 -16.84
C GLY A 348 17.06 -15.61 -16.61
N ALA A 349 17.52 -16.83 -16.33
CA ALA A 349 16.66 -17.97 -15.99
C ALA A 349 15.86 -17.71 -14.70
N GLY A 350 16.47 -17.09 -13.69
CA GLY A 350 15.80 -16.66 -12.46
C GLY A 350 14.71 -15.63 -12.73
N ALA A 351 15.00 -14.62 -13.55
CA ALA A 351 14.02 -13.61 -13.95
C ALA A 351 12.84 -14.23 -14.73
N VAL A 352 13.11 -15.16 -15.65
CA VAL A 352 12.06 -15.92 -16.36
C VAL A 352 11.24 -16.77 -15.38
N TYR A 353 11.89 -17.45 -14.44
CA TYR A 353 11.20 -18.27 -13.43
C TYR A 353 10.28 -17.42 -12.55
N VAL A 354 10.77 -16.29 -12.02
CA VAL A 354 9.97 -15.33 -11.26
C VAL A 354 8.84 -14.76 -12.12
N GLY A 355 9.12 -14.42 -13.38
CA GLY A 355 8.13 -13.99 -14.35
C GLY A 355 6.99 -14.98 -14.51
N LEU A 356 7.30 -16.26 -14.72
CA LEU A 356 6.30 -17.32 -14.95
C LEU A 356 5.58 -17.78 -13.68
N LYS A 357 6.23 -17.75 -12.51
CA LYS A 357 5.68 -18.32 -11.26
C LYS A 357 5.11 -17.29 -10.30
N VAL A 358 5.52 -16.03 -10.40
CA VAL A 358 5.10 -14.96 -9.49
C VAL A 358 4.33 -13.90 -10.27
N VAL A 359 4.92 -13.38 -11.35
CA VAL A 359 4.34 -12.24 -12.08
C VAL A 359 3.14 -12.67 -12.93
N GLN A 360 3.29 -13.69 -13.76
CA GLN A 360 2.23 -14.13 -14.68
C GLN A 360 0.94 -14.54 -13.95
N PRO A 361 0.96 -15.35 -12.87
CA PRO A 361 -0.26 -15.68 -12.15
C PRO A 361 -0.93 -14.45 -11.53
N ALA A 362 -0.14 -13.49 -11.04
CA ALA A 362 -0.68 -12.24 -10.51
C ALA A 362 -1.34 -11.40 -11.61
N LEU A 363 -0.71 -11.29 -12.78
CA LEU A 363 -1.28 -10.61 -13.95
C LEU A 363 -2.54 -11.31 -14.47
N ASP A 364 -2.56 -12.64 -14.51
CA ASP A 364 -3.73 -13.40 -14.96
C ASP A 364 -4.93 -13.22 -14.00
N VAL A 365 -4.67 -13.12 -12.70
CA VAL A 365 -5.70 -12.73 -11.71
C VAL A 365 -6.22 -11.33 -11.99
N GLU A 366 -5.35 -10.37 -12.31
CA GLU A 366 -5.78 -9.02 -12.70
C GLU A 366 -6.57 -9.00 -14.01
N ARG A 367 -6.15 -9.73 -15.05
CA ARG A 367 -6.89 -9.89 -16.31
C ARG A 367 -8.27 -10.49 -16.08
N ALA A 368 -8.36 -11.55 -15.28
CA ALA A 368 -9.62 -12.19 -14.96
C ALA A 368 -10.57 -11.26 -14.19
N ARG A 369 -10.03 -10.40 -13.31
CA ARG A 369 -10.81 -9.35 -12.63
C ARG A 369 -11.28 -8.27 -13.60
N ALA A 370 -10.41 -7.84 -14.52
CA ALA A 370 -10.75 -6.85 -15.54
C ALA A 370 -11.86 -7.36 -16.48
N ALA A 371 -11.76 -8.60 -16.97
CA ALA A 371 -12.77 -9.20 -17.86
C ALA A 371 -14.16 -9.34 -17.20
N LYS A 372 -14.22 -9.65 -15.90
CA LYS A 372 -15.49 -9.72 -15.16
C LYS A 372 -16.21 -8.37 -15.01
N LYS A 373 -15.49 -7.26 -15.18
CA LYS A 373 -16.04 -5.91 -15.08
C LYS A 373 -16.86 -5.51 -16.33
N GLU A 374 -16.65 -6.22 -17.45
CA GLU A 374 -17.35 -5.96 -18.73
C GLU A 374 -18.62 -6.83 -18.92
N GLU A 375 -18.81 -7.89 -18.12
CA GLU A 375 -20.05 -8.70 -18.16
C GLU A 375 -21.14 -8.12 -17.24
N PRO A 376 -22.35 -7.80 -17.74
CA PRO A 376 -23.46 -7.39 -16.91
C PRO A 376 -23.99 -8.56 -16.04
N PRO A 377 -24.48 -8.31 -14.81
CA PRO A 377 -24.89 -9.36 -13.90
C PRO A 377 -26.14 -10.09 -14.41
N LYS A 378 -26.05 -11.41 -14.54
CA LYS A 378 -27.23 -12.28 -14.72
C LYS A 378 -27.97 -12.40 -13.38
N ALA A 379 -29.27 -12.14 -13.41
CA ALA A 379 -30.16 -12.32 -12.28
C ALA A 379 -30.42 -13.82 -12.06
N ASP A 380 -30.18 -14.33 -10.85
CA ASP A 380 -30.65 -15.66 -10.47
C ASP A 380 -31.38 -15.63 -9.12
N ASP A 381 -32.64 -16.07 -9.20
CA ASP A 381 -33.58 -16.32 -8.13
C ASP A 381 -33.13 -17.47 -7.22
N LYS A 382 -33.19 -17.25 -5.91
CA LYS A 382 -33.99 -18.06 -4.94
C LYS A 382 -33.49 -17.87 -3.50
N ALA A 383 -34.35 -17.21 -2.73
CA ALA A 383 -34.34 -17.19 -1.28
C ALA A 383 -35.07 -18.43 -0.71
N ALA A 384 -34.51 -19.02 0.34
CA ALA A 384 -35.15 -19.74 1.45
C ALA A 384 -33.99 -20.33 2.29
N GLY A 385 -33.81 -20.11 3.58
CA GLY A 385 -34.70 -19.72 4.65
C GLY A 385 -34.48 -20.74 5.78
N GLN A 386 -33.97 -20.31 6.94
CA GLN A 386 -34.26 -20.93 8.24
C GLN A 386 -33.66 -20.11 9.40
N LYS A 387 -34.55 -19.73 10.33
CA LYS A 387 -34.30 -19.00 11.57
C LYS A 387 -33.79 -19.95 12.65
N GLN A 388 -32.89 -19.48 13.52
CA GLN A 388 -32.89 -19.87 14.93
C GLN A 388 -32.39 -18.73 15.82
N ALA A 389 -32.97 -18.66 17.02
CA ALA A 389 -33.10 -17.50 17.88
C ALA A 389 -31.85 -17.16 18.72
N ALA A 390 -31.74 -15.87 19.06
CA ALA A 390 -30.67 -15.28 19.84
C ALA A 390 -30.84 -15.46 21.36
N ALA A 391 -29.72 -15.39 22.08
CA ALA A 391 -29.66 -15.05 23.50
C ALA A 391 -28.63 -13.91 23.72
N PRO A 392 -28.80 -13.05 24.74
CA PRO A 392 -28.30 -11.67 24.74
C PRO A 392 -26.90 -11.51 25.37
N VAL A 393 -26.13 -10.53 24.87
CA VAL A 393 -24.89 -10.03 25.51
C VAL A 393 -25.05 -8.55 25.87
N PRO A 394 -24.52 -8.07 27.02
CA PRO A 394 -24.71 -6.71 27.53
C PRO A 394 -23.82 -5.65 26.87
N ALA A 395 -24.16 -4.39 27.16
CA ALA A 395 -23.66 -3.14 26.57
C ALA A 395 -22.13 -2.89 26.61
N PRO A 396 -21.59 -2.05 25.70
CA PRO A 396 -20.16 -1.92 25.42
C PRO A 396 -19.42 -0.89 26.30
N ALA A 397 -18.14 -1.14 26.52
CA ALA A 397 -17.19 -0.24 27.18
C ALA A 397 -16.50 0.73 26.19
N ALA A 398 -15.98 1.82 26.76
CA ALA A 398 -15.60 3.12 26.19
C ALA A 398 -14.41 3.16 25.17
N PRO A 399 -14.17 4.29 24.47
CA PRO A 399 -13.45 4.38 23.18
C PRO A 399 -11.91 4.38 23.28
N MET A 400 -11.25 3.89 22.22
CA MET A 400 -9.84 3.46 22.22
C MET A 400 -8.84 4.52 21.72
N ALA A 401 -7.68 4.58 22.38
CA ALA A 401 -6.51 5.40 22.05
C ALA A 401 -5.77 4.94 20.77
N GLN A 402 -5.04 5.86 20.11
CA GLN A 402 -4.19 5.63 18.93
C GLN A 402 -3.13 4.53 19.16
N THR A 403 -2.84 3.72 18.13
CA THR A 403 -1.93 2.56 18.18
C THR A 403 -0.46 2.95 18.17
N SER A 404 0.30 2.51 19.18
CA SER A 404 1.75 2.76 19.30
C SER A 404 2.61 1.92 18.34
N HIS A 405 3.86 2.34 18.08
CA HIS A 405 4.82 1.55 17.30
C HIS A 405 5.06 0.16 17.91
N LEU A 406 5.22 0.08 19.24
CA LEU A 406 5.37 -1.19 19.94
C LEU A 406 4.11 -2.08 19.83
N GLU A 407 2.93 -1.48 19.91
CA GLU A 407 1.66 -2.21 19.71
C GLU A 407 1.57 -2.78 18.29
N LYS A 408 1.95 -1.99 17.27
CA LYS A 408 2.00 -2.44 15.88
C LYS A 408 2.89 -3.68 15.72
N LEU A 409 4.09 -3.67 16.31
CA LEU A 409 5.03 -4.79 16.20
C LEU A 409 4.58 -6.03 16.95
N ILE A 410 4.07 -5.88 18.17
CA ILE A 410 3.56 -7.01 18.98
C ILE A 410 2.33 -7.63 18.32
N MET A 411 1.47 -6.83 17.71
CA MET A 411 0.21 -7.28 17.10
C MET A 411 0.30 -7.60 15.60
N ALA A 412 1.47 -7.45 15.00
CA ALA A 412 1.72 -7.83 13.61
C ALA A 412 1.58 -9.34 13.35
N SER A 413 1.57 -9.73 12.08
CA SER A 413 1.43 -11.14 11.66
C SER A 413 2.58 -12.01 12.18
N ARG A 414 2.29 -13.28 12.49
CA ARG A 414 3.30 -14.33 12.77
C ARG A 414 3.72 -15.08 11.50
N ASP A 415 3.28 -14.64 10.32
CA ASP A 415 3.67 -15.23 9.05
C ASP A 415 5.20 -15.17 8.89
N LYS A 416 5.80 -16.31 8.51
CA LYS A 416 7.24 -16.45 8.26
C LYS A 416 7.74 -15.52 7.15
N ASN A 417 6.85 -15.04 6.30
CA ASN A 417 7.14 -14.09 5.22
C ASN A 417 7.25 -12.63 5.71
N VAL A 418 6.87 -12.34 6.96
CA VAL A 418 7.08 -11.02 7.57
C VAL A 418 8.40 -11.05 8.37
N PRO A 419 9.35 -10.15 8.10
CA PRO A 419 10.64 -10.17 8.78
C PRO A 419 10.48 -9.91 10.29
N PHE A 420 11.21 -10.67 11.11
CA PHE A 420 11.30 -10.43 12.56
C PHE A 420 12.28 -9.28 12.83
N SER A 421 11.80 -8.05 12.65
CA SER A 421 12.56 -6.79 12.73
C SER A 421 11.65 -5.62 13.13
N GLY A 422 12.25 -4.45 13.42
CA GLY A 422 11.53 -3.23 13.83
C GLY A 422 10.58 -2.62 12.78
N ASP A 423 10.66 -3.04 11.52
CA ASP A 423 9.71 -2.65 10.46
C ASP A 423 8.72 -3.76 10.10
N GLY A 424 8.91 -4.95 10.67
CA GLY A 424 8.13 -6.15 10.36
C GLY A 424 7.23 -6.58 11.53
N THR A 425 7.66 -7.61 12.26
CA THR A 425 6.86 -8.19 13.36
C THR A 425 7.71 -8.55 14.57
N MET A 426 7.15 -8.38 15.77
CA MET A 426 7.66 -8.96 17.02
C MET A 426 6.81 -10.13 17.51
N ALA A 427 5.73 -10.49 16.81
CA ALA A 427 4.85 -11.59 17.21
C ALA A 427 5.60 -12.91 17.47
N PRO A 428 6.60 -13.33 16.65
CA PRO A 428 7.39 -14.54 16.93
C PRO A 428 8.12 -14.57 18.28
N ALA A 429 8.34 -13.41 18.94
CA ALA A 429 8.93 -13.33 20.28
C ALA A 429 8.12 -14.09 21.34
N PHE A 430 6.80 -14.17 21.16
CA PHE A 430 5.87 -14.88 22.05
C PHE A 430 5.83 -16.38 21.79
N PHE A 431 6.35 -16.83 20.64
CA PHE A 431 6.20 -18.20 20.17
C PHE A 431 7.57 -18.78 19.75
N GLU A 432 7.89 -18.80 18.46
CA GLU A 432 9.03 -19.56 17.91
C GLU A 432 10.41 -19.05 18.35
N LYS A 433 10.51 -17.83 18.91
CA LYS A 433 11.76 -17.28 19.43
C LYS A 433 11.97 -17.55 20.93
N ASP A 434 10.93 -18.00 21.65
CA ASP A 434 11.10 -18.58 22.99
C ASP A 434 11.68 -19.99 22.84
N LYS A 435 12.91 -20.19 23.35
CA LYS A 435 13.63 -21.47 23.24
C LYS A 435 12.86 -22.64 23.85
N LYS A 436 12.00 -22.38 24.84
CA LYS A 436 11.19 -23.41 25.52
C LYS A 436 9.84 -23.65 24.85
N PHE A 437 9.43 -22.82 23.89
CA PHE A 437 8.08 -22.85 23.32
C PHE A 437 7.72 -24.20 22.69
N LYS A 438 8.62 -24.78 21.88
CA LYS A 438 8.37 -26.10 21.26
C LYS A 438 8.17 -27.21 22.29
N GLU A 439 8.92 -27.18 23.39
CA GLU A 439 8.80 -28.14 24.48
C GLU A 439 7.51 -27.92 25.28
N LEU A 440 7.16 -26.66 25.54
CA LEU A 440 5.95 -26.29 26.27
C LEU A 440 4.68 -26.66 25.51
N VAL A 441 4.62 -26.42 24.19
CA VAL A 441 3.48 -26.82 23.35
C VAL A 441 3.31 -28.34 23.30
N ALA A 442 4.40 -29.10 23.32
CA ALA A 442 4.35 -30.56 23.34
C ALA A 442 3.80 -31.12 24.67
N LYS A 443 4.04 -30.42 25.79
CA LYS A 443 3.55 -30.81 27.13
C LYS A 443 2.17 -30.25 27.46
N HIS A 444 1.83 -29.08 26.92
CA HIS A 444 0.62 -28.34 27.22
C HIS A 444 0.05 -27.71 25.93
N PRO A 445 -0.98 -28.34 25.30
CA PRO A 445 -1.53 -27.89 24.02
C PRO A 445 -2.13 -26.46 24.03
N HIS A 446 -2.44 -25.93 25.21
CA HIS A 446 -3.05 -24.60 25.38
C HIS A 446 -2.02 -23.44 25.42
N VAL A 447 -0.72 -23.73 25.41
CA VAL A 447 0.35 -22.71 25.50
C VAL A 447 0.26 -21.68 24.38
N GLU A 448 -0.13 -22.08 23.18
CA GLU A 448 -0.28 -21.14 22.07
C GLU A 448 -1.42 -20.13 22.32
N GLN A 449 -2.51 -20.56 22.97
CA GLN A 449 -3.61 -19.69 23.37
C GLN A 449 -3.19 -18.76 24.51
N GLU A 450 -2.38 -19.26 25.45
CA GLU A 450 -1.78 -18.45 26.53
C GLU A 450 -0.89 -17.33 26.00
N ARG A 451 -0.03 -17.64 25.02
CA ARG A 451 0.86 -16.66 24.38
C ARG A 451 0.09 -15.59 23.59
N GLU A 452 -1.02 -15.96 22.97
CA GLU A 452 -1.91 -14.99 22.35
C GLU A 452 -2.64 -14.13 23.39
N GLY A 453 -2.98 -14.72 24.55
CA GLY A 453 -3.44 -13.98 25.72
C GLY A 453 -2.44 -12.91 26.17
N GLU A 454 -1.16 -13.27 26.29
CA GLU A 454 -0.08 -12.34 26.68
C GLU A 454 0.00 -11.13 25.72
N ARG A 455 -0.04 -11.35 24.40
CA ARG A 455 -0.02 -10.29 23.38
C ARG A 455 -1.22 -9.34 23.52
N LEU A 456 -2.39 -9.89 23.78
CA LEU A 456 -3.62 -9.11 23.96
C LEU A 456 -3.62 -8.31 25.26
N VAL A 457 -3.03 -8.83 26.34
CA VAL A 457 -2.85 -8.05 27.57
C VAL A 457 -1.89 -6.88 27.33
N LEU A 458 -0.76 -7.12 26.66
CA LEU A 458 0.16 -6.03 26.32
C LEU A 458 -0.49 -4.98 25.41
N GLN A 459 -1.32 -5.38 24.44
CA GLN A 459 -2.10 -4.44 23.64
C GLN A 459 -3.04 -3.58 24.50
N ALA A 460 -3.76 -4.20 25.44
CA ALA A 460 -4.66 -3.48 26.33
C ALA A 460 -3.89 -2.49 27.22
N TRP A 461 -2.77 -2.94 27.79
CA TRP A 461 -1.87 -2.10 28.57
C TRP A 461 -1.29 -0.93 27.75
N LEU A 462 -0.86 -1.17 26.50
CA LEU A 462 -0.34 -0.14 25.59
C LEU A 462 -1.39 0.89 25.15
N ARG A 463 -2.68 0.62 25.33
CA ARG A 463 -3.77 1.55 25.03
C ARG A 463 -4.23 2.37 26.24
N THR A 464 -3.66 2.13 27.42
CA THR A 464 -3.93 2.96 28.60
C THR A 464 -3.24 4.32 28.49
N PRO A 465 -3.76 5.36 29.16
CA PRO A 465 -3.07 6.64 29.30
C PRO A 465 -1.64 6.45 29.83
N VAL A 466 -0.69 7.30 29.38
CA VAL A 466 0.74 7.15 29.69
C VAL A 466 1.02 7.09 31.20
N ALA A 467 0.31 7.89 32.00
CA ALA A 467 0.44 7.89 33.46
C ALA A 467 0.04 6.55 34.09
N ASP A 468 -1.05 5.94 33.64
CA ASP A 468 -1.54 4.65 34.11
C ASP A 468 -0.65 3.50 33.64
N ARG A 469 -0.12 3.63 32.41
CA ARG A 469 0.82 2.69 31.81
C ARG A 469 2.13 2.61 32.59
N LYS A 470 2.69 3.77 32.97
CA LYS A 470 3.92 3.87 33.78
C LYS A 470 3.74 3.24 35.15
N LYS A 471 2.66 3.63 35.82
CA LYS A 471 2.32 3.11 37.16
C LYS A 471 2.14 1.59 37.17
N SER A 472 1.43 1.04 36.19
CA SER A 472 1.22 -0.42 36.09
C SER A 472 2.48 -1.20 35.68
N TYR A 473 3.39 -0.59 34.91
CA TYR A 473 4.70 -1.16 34.58
C TYR A 473 5.62 -1.24 35.80
N GLU A 474 5.75 -0.13 36.54
CA GLU A 474 6.61 -0.07 37.74
C GLU A 474 6.11 -1.01 38.84
N ALA A 475 4.78 -1.11 39.00
CA ALA A 475 4.15 -2.03 39.94
C ALA A 475 4.11 -3.49 39.45
N ASP A 476 4.51 -3.76 38.20
CA ASP A 476 4.31 -5.04 37.49
C ASP A 476 2.91 -5.64 37.70
N SER A 477 1.91 -4.77 37.62
CA SER A 477 0.53 -5.11 37.95
C SER A 477 -0.41 -4.26 37.13
N PHE A 478 -1.01 -4.88 36.12
CA PHE A 478 -2.02 -4.29 35.26
C PHE A 478 -3.36 -4.98 35.50
N PRO A 479 -4.44 -4.25 35.86
CA PRO A 479 -5.76 -4.85 36.06
C PRO A 479 -6.20 -5.62 34.83
N LEU A 480 -6.71 -6.85 35.02
CA LEU A 480 -7.26 -7.64 33.92
C LEU A 480 -8.41 -6.87 33.26
N PRO A 481 -8.35 -6.57 31.95
CA PRO A 481 -9.46 -5.92 31.25
C PRO A 481 -10.72 -6.78 31.36
N LEU A 482 -11.83 -6.19 31.83
CA LEU A 482 -13.10 -6.90 32.08
C LEU A 482 -13.66 -7.59 30.82
N ASP A 483 -13.34 -7.06 29.63
CA ASP A 483 -13.71 -7.57 28.30
C ASP A 483 -12.86 -8.78 27.84
N ARG A 484 -11.78 -9.12 28.55
CA ARG A 484 -10.79 -10.15 28.15
C ARG A 484 -10.59 -11.25 29.17
N THR A 485 -11.47 -11.35 30.16
CA THR A 485 -11.49 -12.32 31.27
C THR A 485 -11.66 -13.80 30.86
N GLY A 486 -11.60 -14.15 29.57
CA GLY A 486 -11.84 -15.50 29.05
C GLY A 486 -10.76 -16.14 28.18
N LYS A 487 -9.64 -15.45 27.90
CA LYS A 487 -8.51 -16.09 27.20
C LYS A 487 -7.50 -16.65 28.20
N PRO A 488 -7.01 -17.89 28.02
CA PRO A 488 -5.98 -18.44 28.90
C PRO A 488 -4.74 -17.54 28.85
N LEU A 489 -4.06 -17.41 29.98
CA LEU A 489 -2.82 -16.66 30.17
C LEU A 489 -1.83 -17.57 30.88
N THR A 490 -0.54 -17.39 30.62
CA THR A 490 0.47 -18.17 31.32
C THR A 490 0.38 -17.93 32.83
N PRO A 491 0.17 -18.98 33.64
CA PRO A 491 -0.16 -18.84 35.07
C PRO A 491 0.83 -18.00 35.87
N GLU A 492 2.12 -18.04 35.51
CA GLU A 492 3.20 -17.31 36.18
C GLU A 492 3.04 -15.78 36.11
N PHE A 493 2.34 -15.27 35.09
CA PHE A 493 2.07 -13.85 34.89
C PHE A 493 0.75 -13.38 35.48
N LEU A 494 -0.06 -14.27 36.05
CA LEU A 494 -1.28 -13.89 36.77
C LEU A 494 -0.90 -13.50 38.21
N ALA A 495 -1.18 -12.27 38.58
CA ALA A 495 -1.13 -11.80 39.97
C ALA A 495 -2.53 -11.92 40.58
N ASP A 496 -2.70 -12.89 41.48
CA ASP A 496 -3.91 -13.13 42.30
C ASP A 496 -5.24 -13.22 41.52
N GLY A 497 -5.17 -13.59 40.23
CA GLY A 497 -6.33 -13.76 39.33
C GLY A 497 -7.06 -12.46 38.95
N LYS A 498 -6.58 -11.30 39.40
CA LYS A 498 -7.20 -9.97 39.16
C LYS A 498 -6.31 -9.01 38.38
N ALA A 499 -5.00 -9.29 38.30
CA ALA A 499 -4.04 -8.48 37.58
C ALA A 499 -3.05 -9.35 36.80
N VAL A 500 -2.38 -8.75 35.81
CA VAL A 500 -1.33 -9.38 35.00
C VAL A 500 -0.02 -8.63 35.17
N LYS A 501 1.06 -9.39 35.28
CA LYS A 501 2.44 -8.92 35.41
C LYS A 501 3.02 -8.50 34.06
N VAL A 502 2.71 -7.28 33.61
CA VAL A 502 3.11 -6.75 32.30
C VAL A 502 4.62 -6.59 32.13
N LYS A 503 5.34 -6.15 33.16
CA LYS A 503 6.80 -6.05 33.16
C LYS A 503 7.44 -7.44 33.12
N SER A 504 6.87 -8.41 33.83
CA SER A 504 7.31 -9.81 33.75
C SER A 504 7.12 -10.41 32.34
N ILE A 505 6.00 -10.12 31.65
CA ILE A 505 5.81 -10.56 30.26
C ILE A 505 6.86 -9.93 29.34
N LEU A 506 7.08 -8.62 29.44
CA LEU A 506 8.10 -7.93 28.64
C LEU A 506 9.51 -8.48 28.90
N ALA A 507 9.83 -8.79 30.16
CA ALA A 507 11.09 -9.42 30.52
C ALA A 507 11.26 -10.81 29.87
N ALA A 508 10.22 -11.64 29.92
CA ALA A 508 10.26 -12.99 29.37
C ALA A 508 10.28 -13.04 27.84
N ARG A 509 9.67 -12.06 27.17
CA ARG A 509 9.45 -12.08 25.70
C ARG A 509 10.35 -11.14 24.92
N CYS A 510 10.61 -9.96 25.46
CA CYS A 510 11.28 -8.87 24.73
C CYS A 510 12.72 -8.69 25.22
N VAL A 511 12.94 -8.67 26.54
CA VAL A 511 14.27 -8.40 27.13
C VAL A 511 15.29 -9.50 26.80
N THR A 512 14.84 -10.72 26.48
CA THR A 512 15.74 -11.79 26.01
C THR A 512 16.57 -11.42 24.77
N CYS A 513 16.05 -10.50 23.93
CA CYS A 513 16.76 -9.97 22.77
C CYS A 513 17.20 -8.51 22.96
N HIS A 514 16.45 -7.74 23.75
CA HIS A 514 16.58 -6.28 23.88
C HIS A 514 17.17 -5.81 25.23
N GLY A 515 17.60 -6.73 26.10
CA GLY A 515 18.34 -6.42 27.33
C GLY A 515 19.84 -6.32 27.09
N ASP A 516 20.57 -5.94 28.13
CA ASP A 516 22.04 -5.82 28.11
C ASP A 516 22.73 -7.11 27.60
N GLY A 517 23.59 -6.97 26.59
CA GLY A 517 24.26 -8.08 25.90
C GLY A 517 23.37 -8.91 24.95
N GLY A 518 22.12 -8.49 24.72
CA GLY A 518 21.19 -9.10 23.76
C GLY A 518 21.48 -8.74 22.31
N LYS A 519 20.93 -9.51 21.36
CA LYS A 519 21.16 -9.28 19.91
C LYS A 519 20.58 -7.95 19.38
N GLN A 520 19.74 -7.29 20.16
CA GLN A 520 19.07 -6.02 19.85
C GLN A 520 19.21 -5.04 21.04
N ASP A 521 20.32 -5.12 21.78
CA ASP A 521 20.65 -4.23 22.92
C ASP A 521 20.61 -2.73 22.57
N SER A 522 20.85 -2.39 21.29
CA SER A 522 20.76 -1.04 20.73
C SER A 522 19.33 -0.46 20.71
N PHE A 523 18.32 -1.30 20.97
CA PHE A 523 16.91 -0.92 21.10
C PHE A 523 16.38 -1.41 22.46
N PRO A 524 16.76 -0.77 23.57
CA PRO A 524 16.49 -1.31 24.91
C PRO A 524 15.00 -1.34 25.23
N LEU A 525 14.52 -2.50 25.70
CA LEU A 525 13.12 -2.71 26.15
C LEU A 525 13.04 -3.20 27.61
N ASP A 526 14.14 -3.09 28.34
CA ASP A 526 14.33 -3.53 29.73
C ASP A 526 14.12 -2.40 30.76
N THR A 527 14.06 -1.15 30.30
CA THR A 527 13.79 0.06 31.09
C THR A 527 12.51 0.74 30.62
N TRP A 528 11.90 1.56 31.49
CA TRP A 528 10.69 2.32 31.13
C TRP A 528 11.01 3.33 30.01
N GLU A 529 12.12 4.04 30.14
CA GLU A 529 12.56 5.07 29.20
C GLU A 529 12.84 4.48 27.82
N GLY A 530 13.42 3.27 27.76
CA GLY A 530 13.61 2.53 26.52
C GLY A 530 12.29 2.14 25.85
N LEU A 531 11.31 1.66 26.63
CA LEU A 531 9.97 1.33 26.12
C LEU A 531 9.18 2.58 25.66
N GLU A 532 9.29 3.68 26.40
CA GLU A 532 8.55 4.92 26.15
C GLU A 532 8.83 5.52 24.77
N ALA A 533 10.06 5.37 24.28
CA ALA A 533 10.45 5.79 22.94
C ALA A 533 9.59 5.17 21.82
N TYR A 534 8.98 3.99 22.07
CA TYR A 534 8.17 3.24 21.09
C TYR A 534 6.67 3.33 21.35
N PHE A 535 6.24 4.14 22.33
CA PHE A 535 4.82 4.34 22.64
C PHE A 535 4.14 5.34 21.70
N ASN A 536 4.92 6.10 20.93
CA ASN A 536 4.40 6.96 19.88
C ASN A 536 4.26 6.19 18.56
N PRO A 537 3.39 6.64 17.63
CA PRO A 537 3.35 6.08 16.28
C PRO A 537 4.71 6.24 15.58
N PRO A 538 5.10 5.33 14.68
CA PRO A 538 6.33 5.49 13.89
C PRO A 538 6.27 6.80 13.09
N LYS A 539 7.37 7.57 13.13
CA LYS A 539 7.53 8.85 12.42
C LYS A 539 7.61 8.68 10.90
#